data_AF-A0A7J7ZEH8-F1
#
_entry.id   AF-A0A7J7ZEH8-F1
#
_cell.length_a   1.000
_cell.length_b   1.000
_cell.length_c   1.000
_cell.angle_alpha   90.00
_cell.angle_beta   90.00
_cell.angle_gamma   90.00
#
_symmetry.space_group_name_H-M   'P 1'
#
loop_
_entity.id
_entity.type
_entity.pdbx_description
1 polymer ?
#
loop_
_entity_poly.entity_id
_entity_poly.type
_entity_poly.pdbx_seq_one_letter_code
_entity_poly.pdbx_strand_id
1 'polypeptide(L)'
;MNLSRVTKNKKMVTLMKRWKRKLHQNSKSTIKILNSRAKRENLALKLSTTLRRRIKRLFLRLCSQILLMMVMMAPDMVQVTATSNYHHIKYEEQRERTHENVNAKRAELSPNEDESSSEVNVRLYGVDSCMNFQCKKGHMCKADQQGKPHCVCQDPVTCPPTKVLDQVCGTDNQTYASSCHLFAAKCRLEGTKKGHHLQLDYFGACKSIPTCTDFEVTQFPLRMRDWLKNILMQLYESNPEHAGYLNEKQRNKVKKIYLDEKRLLAGDHSIDLLLRDFKKNYHMYVYPVHWQFSELDKHPMDRVLTHSELAPLRASLVPMEHCITRFFEECDPNKDKHITLKEWGHCFGIKEEDIDENLLF
;
A
#
# COMPACT_ATOMS: atom_id res chain seq x y z
N MET A 1 0.53 29.42 -2.35
CA MET A 1 1.75 28.82 -2.94
C MET A 1 1.52 27.55 -3.80
N ASN A 2 0.32 27.32 -4.37
CA ASN A 2 0.01 26.06 -5.12
C ASN A 2 -0.24 26.20 -6.64
N LEU A 3 -0.06 27.38 -7.26
CA LEU A 3 -0.15 27.51 -8.73
C LEU A 3 1.13 27.09 -9.49
N SER A 4 2.25 26.88 -8.78
CA SER A 4 3.57 26.69 -9.41
C SER A 4 3.91 25.23 -9.75
N ARG A 5 3.18 24.24 -9.21
CA ARG A 5 3.45 22.80 -9.44
C ARG A 5 2.63 22.22 -10.60
N VAL A 6 1.36 22.61 -10.73
CA VAL A 6 0.47 22.18 -11.83
C VAL A 6 0.92 22.76 -13.18
N THR A 7 1.46 23.98 -13.18
CA THR A 7 2.00 24.64 -14.37
C THR A 7 3.32 24.00 -14.85
N LYS A 8 4.14 23.44 -13.96
CA LYS A 8 5.37 22.71 -14.32
C LYS A 8 5.08 21.38 -15.03
N ASN A 9 4.07 20.62 -14.58
CA ASN A 9 3.70 19.34 -15.22
C ASN A 9 3.07 19.51 -16.61
N LYS A 10 2.19 20.52 -16.78
CA LYS A 10 1.64 20.86 -18.11
C LYS A 10 2.73 21.37 -19.07
N LYS A 11 3.70 22.16 -18.59
CA LYS A 11 4.85 22.61 -19.39
C LYS A 11 5.74 21.44 -19.83
N MET A 12 5.99 20.46 -18.97
CA MET A 12 6.83 19.29 -19.29
C MET A 12 6.20 18.37 -20.35
N VAL A 13 4.91 18.07 -20.22
CA VAL A 13 4.16 17.28 -21.23
C VAL A 13 4.11 18.00 -22.57
N THR A 14 3.97 19.33 -22.56
CA THR A 14 3.98 20.15 -23.77
C THR A 14 5.38 20.18 -24.42
N LEU A 15 6.45 20.25 -23.62
CA LEU A 15 7.83 20.14 -24.08
C LEU A 15 8.13 18.76 -24.67
N MET A 16 7.68 17.67 -24.05
CA MET A 16 7.84 16.31 -24.59
C MET A 16 7.08 16.10 -25.90
N LYS A 17 5.84 16.60 -26.01
CA LYS A 17 5.07 16.57 -27.27
C LYS A 17 5.73 17.42 -28.37
N ARG A 18 6.41 18.51 -28.00
CA ARG A 18 7.18 19.36 -28.93
C ARG A 18 8.49 18.68 -29.33
N TRP A 19 9.15 17.99 -28.41
CA TRP A 19 10.38 17.21 -28.66
C TRP A 19 10.10 16.01 -29.57
N LYS A 20 9.02 15.25 -29.33
CA LYS A 20 8.57 14.14 -30.17
C LYS A 20 8.24 14.60 -31.61
N ARG A 21 7.57 15.76 -31.75
CA ARG A 21 7.33 16.38 -33.06
C ARG A 21 8.62 16.83 -33.74
N LYS A 22 9.56 17.43 -32.99
CA LYS A 22 10.85 17.90 -33.52
C LYS A 22 11.78 16.74 -33.93
N LEU A 23 11.77 15.63 -33.19
CA LEU A 23 12.43 14.37 -33.57
C LEU A 23 11.83 13.78 -34.86
N HIS A 24 10.50 13.74 -34.97
CA HIS A 24 9.83 13.22 -36.15
C HIS A 24 10.06 14.11 -37.39
N GLN A 25 10.16 15.43 -37.18
CA GLN A 25 10.41 16.41 -38.23
C GLN A 25 11.89 16.43 -38.64
N ASN A 26 12.82 16.32 -37.70
CA ASN A 26 14.25 16.13 -37.99
C ASN A 26 14.50 14.81 -38.72
N SER A 27 13.85 13.71 -38.32
CA SER A 27 13.92 12.43 -39.04
C SER A 27 13.43 12.55 -40.49
N LYS A 28 12.27 13.20 -40.72
CA LYS A 28 11.75 13.44 -42.07
C LYS A 28 12.64 14.38 -42.89
N SER A 29 13.24 15.40 -42.27
CA SER A 29 14.17 16.31 -42.91
C SER A 29 15.49 15.63 -43.27
N THR A 30 16.06 14.79 -42.39
CA THR A 30 17.29 14.03 -42.67
C THR A 30 17.07 13.01 -43.78
N ILE A 31 15.92 12.32 -43.81
CA ILE A 31 15.54 11.42 -44.90
C ILE A 31 15.35 12.18 -46.23
N LYS A 32 14.73 13.37 -46.20
CA LYS A 32 14.62 14.23 -47.40
C LYS A 32 15.97 14.75 -47.88
N ILE A 33 16.87 15.15 -46.98
CA ILE A 33 18.22 15.63 -47.31
C ILE A 33 19.04 14.49 -47.91
N LEU A 34 19.02 13.30 -47.30
CA LEU A 34 19.70 12.10 -47.82
C LEU A 34 19.16 11.69 -49.19
N ASN A 35 17.84 11.72 -49.40
CA ASN A 35 17.23 11.43 -50.71
C ASN A 35 17.54 12.53 -51.76
N SER A 36 17.62 13.80 -51.35
CA SER A 36 17.95 14.92 -52.26
C SER A 36 19.43 15.00 -52.63
N ARG A 37 20.32 14.46 -51.78
CA ARG A 37 21.76 14.34 -52.03
C ARG A 37 22.06 13.11 -52.88
N ALA A 38 21.38 11.98 -52.61
CA ALA A 38 21.42 10.77 -53.45
C ALA A 38 20.92 11.01 -54.90
N LYS A 39 19.97 11.94 -55.09
CA LYS A 39 19.47 12.31 -56.43
C LYS A 39 20.42 13.25 -57.20
N ARG A 40 21.34 13.96 -56.53
CA ARG A 40 22.29 14.90 -57.14
C ARG A 40 23.59 14.26 -57.58
N GLU A 41 24.01 13.16 -56.97
CA GLU A 41 25.30 12.50 -57.25
C GLU A 41 25.19 11.35 -58.28
N ASN A 42 24.02 11.15 -58.90
CA ASN A 42 23.72 10.09 -59.87
C ASN A 42 24.25 8.68 -59.49
N LEU A 43 24.42 8.44 -58.19
CA LEU A 43 24.82 7.15 -57.64
C LEU A 43 23.56 6.28 -57.49
N ALA A 44 23.09 5.76 -58.61
CA ALA A 44 22.29 4.53 -58.60
C ALA A 44 23.20 3.35 -58.19
N LEU A 45 23.72 3.34 -56.96
CA LEU A 45 24.53 2.23 -56.45
C LEU A 45 23.81 1.50 -55.33
N LYS A 46 23.13 0.43 -55.72
CA LYS A 46 23.15 -0.89 -55.08
C LYS A 46 23.53 -0.90 -53.59
N LEU A 47 22.66 -0.36 -52.74
CA LEU A 47 22.54 -0.87 -51.38
C LEU A 47 21.99 -2.28 -51.51
N SER A 48 22.90 -3.26 -51.63
CA SER A 48 22.60 -4.70 -51.61
C SER A 48 21.54 -4.94 -50.53
N THR A 49 20.54 -5.76 -50.85
CA THR A 49 19.48 -6.15 -49.90
C THR A 49 20.06 -6.58 -48.55
N THR A 50 21.28 -7.13 -48.55
CA THR A 50 22.10 -7.48 -47.39
C THR A 50 22.51 -6.27 -46.54
N LEU A 51 22.94 -5.15 -47.14
CA LEU A 51 23.33 -3.93 -46.43
C LEU A 51 22.10 -3.18 -45.88
N ARG A 52 20.98 -3.16 -46.63
CA ARG A 52 19.69 -2.66 -46.12
C ARG A 52 19.17 -3.50 -44.94
N ARG A 53 19.30 -4.83 -45.00
CA ARG A 53 18.98 -5.74 -43.88
C ARG A 53 19.93 -5.58 -42.71
N ARG A 54 21.22 -5.28 -42.94
CA ARG A 54 22.20 -4.99 -41.86
C ARG A 54 21.91 -3.64 -41.19
N ILE A 55 21.63 -2.59 -41.94
CA ILE A 55 21.24 -1.28 -41.40
C ILE A 55 19.91 -1.38 -40.64
N LYS A 56 18.91 -2.09 -41.18
CA LYS A 56 17.63 -2.32 -40.48
C LYS A 56 17.81 -3.14 -39.21
N ARG A 57 18.68 -4.17 -39.21
CA ARG A 57 19.05 -4.94 -38.01
C ARG A 57 19.84 -4.12 -36.99
N LEU A 58 20.75 -3.25 -37.43
CA LEU A 58 21.48 -2.32 -36.57
C LEU A 58 20.55 -1.25 -35.99
N PHE A 59 19.58 -0.75 -36.76
CA PHE A 59 18.57 0.21 -36.30
C PHE A 59 17.56 -0.44 -35.34
N LEU A 60 17.16 -1.69 -35.59
CA LEU A 60 16.33 -2.47 -34.65
C LEU A 60 17.09 -2.83 -33.38
N ARG A 61 18.39 -3.15 -33.47
CA ARG A 61 19.26 -3.36 -32.31
C ARG A 61 19.48 -2.06 -31.53
N LEU A 62 19.78 -0.94 -32.19
CA LEU A 62 19.87 0.36 -31.54
C LEU A 62 18.53 0.79 -30.94
N CYS A 63 17.39 0.61 -31.64
CA CYS A 63 16.07 0.90 -31.07
C CYS A 63 15.75 -0.02 -29.90
N SER A 64 16.14 -1.30 -29.94
CA SER A 64 15.97 -2.24 -28.83
C SER A 64 16.90 -1.91 -27.66
N GLN A 65 18.13 -1.46 -27.91
CA GLN A 65 19.07 -1.03 -26.88
C GLN A 65 18.70 0.33 -26.30
N ILE A 66 18.13 1.23 -27.11
CA ILE A 66 17.58 2.52 -26.65
C ILE A 66 16.25 2.29 -25.93
N LEU A 67 15.42 1.33 -26.33
CA LEU A 67 14.22 0.94 -25.60
C LEU A 67 14.59 0.24 -24.29
N LEU A 68 15.59 -0.65 -24.30
CA LEU A 68 16.12 -1.29 -23.10
C LEU A 68 16.79 -0.24 -22.20
N MET A 69 17.54 0.72 -22.74
CA MET A 69 18.05 1.85 -21.96
C MET A 69 16.93 2.77 -21.48
N MET A 70 15.86 3.00 -22.23
CA MET A 70 14.70 3.77 -21.75
C MET A 70 13.88 3.02 -20.69
N VAL A 71 13.87 1.69 -20.73
CA VAL A 71 13.27 0.81 -19.71
C VAL A 71 14.17 0.72 -18.47
N MET A 72 15.49 0.65 -18.65
CA MET A 72 16.50 0.65 -17.57
C MET A 72 16.74 2.06 -16.99
N MET A 73 16.40 3.12 -17.73
CA MET A 73 16.29 4.52 -17.27
C MET A 73 14.86 4.88 -16.83
N ALA A 74 13.96 3.90 -16.78
CA ALA A 74 12.70 3.98 -16.04
C ALA A 74 12.71 3.09 -14.78
N PRO A 75 13.73 3.17 -13.89
CA PRO A 75 13.69 2.44 -12.63
C PRO A 75 12.85 3.13 -11.53
N ASP A 76 11.95 4.07 -11.88
CA ASP A 76 11.34 4.97 -10.87
C ASP A 76 9.80 4.96 -10.80
N MET A 77 9.09 4.00 -11.41
CA MET A 77 7.61 3.93 -11.29
C MET A 77 7.05 2.61 -10.76
N VAL A 78 7.88 1.57 -10.58
CA VAL A 78 7.50 0.33 -9.88
C VAL A 78 8.25 0.19 -8.56
N GLN A 79 9.49 0.68 -8.48
CA GLN A 79 10.35 0.61 -7.29
C GLN A 79 9.88 1.47 -6.09
N VAL A 80 9.06 2.49 -6.33
CA VAL A 80 8.60 3.45 -5.29
C VAL A 80 7.34 2.94 -4.54
N THR A 81 6.69 1.88 -5.02
CA THR A 81 5.30 1.58 -4.68
C THR A 81 5.13 0.60 -3.51
N ALA A 82 5.95 -0.44 -3.44
CA ALA A 82 5.97 -1.35 -2.30
C ALA A 82 6.58 -0.65 -1.07
N THR A 83 7.64 0.15 -1.25
CA THR A 83 8.33 0.88 -0.19
C THR A 83 7.54 2.08 0.32
N SER A 84 6.74 2.80 -0.47
CA SER A 84 6.01 3.98 0.01
C SER A 84 4.75 3.65 0.84
N ASN A 85 3.98 2.62 0.48
CA ASN A 85 2.85 2.17 1.32
C ASN A 85 3.34 1.42 2.55
N TYR A 86 4.42 0.64 2.40
CA TYR A 86 5.07 -0.02 3.52
C TYR A 86 5.76 0.96 4.47
N HIS A 87 6.47 1.98 3.98
CA HIS A 87 7.06 3.02 4.83
C HIS A 87 5.97 3.77 5.59
N HIS A 88 4.81 4.04 5.01
CA HIS A 88 3.71 4.72 5.70
C HIS A 88 3.10 3.86 6.82
N ILE A 89 2.75 2.60 6.52
CA ILE A 89 2.22 1.63 7.50
C ILE A 89 3.25 1.37 8.62
N LYS A 90 4.54 1.23 8.29
CA LYS A 90 5.60 1.11 9.31
C LYS A 90 5.92 2.40 10.03
N TYR A 91 5.89 3.58 9.40
CA TYR A 91 6.08 4.85 10.11
C TYR A 91 4.98 5.04 11.16
N GLU A 92 3.75 4.60 10.90
CA GLU A 92 2.69 4.57 11.91
C GLU A 92 2.94 3.50 12.99
N GLU A 93 3.24 2.23 12.63
CA GLU A 93 3.52 1.16 13.61
C GLU A 93 4.79 1.41 14.47
N GLN A 94 5.81 2.08 13.95
CA GLN A 94 7.06 2.41 14.66
C GLN A 94 6.86 3.64 15.55
N ARG A 95 5.91 4.51 15.22
CA ARG A 95 5.51 5.68 16.00
C ARG A 95 4.56 5.32 17.14
N GLU A 96 3.67 4.35 16.93
CA GLU A 96 2.85 3.75 17.98
C GLU A 96 3.71 2.96 18.98
N ARG A 97 4.63 2.11 18.49
CA ARG A 97 5.63 1.44 19.36
C ARG A 97 6.57 2.39 20.08
N THR A 98 6.95 3.53 19.49
CA THR A 98 7.75 4.55 20.21
C THR A 98 6.92 5.36 21.18
N HIS A 99 5.62 5.56 20.98
CA HIS A 99 4.74 6.15 22.01
C HIS A 99 4.57 5.21 23.22
N GLU A 100 4.44 3.90 22.99
CA GLU A 100 4.48 2.89 24.05
C GLU A 100 5.84 2.85 24.76
N ASN A 101 6.95 2.85 24.01
CA ASN A 101 8.31 2.87 24.58
C ASN A 101 8.72 4.20 25.24
N VAL A 102 8.15 5.34 24.84
CA VAL A 102 8.42 6.64 25.48
C VAL A 102 7.69 6.75 26.81
N ASN A 103 6.50 6.15 26.93
CA ASN A 103 5.83 5.97 28.22
C ASN A 103 6.61 5.01 29.14
N ALA A 104 7.21 3.95 28.59
CA ALA A 104 8.09 3.05 29.35
C ALA A 104 9.45 3.70 29.72
N LYS A 105 10.09 4.45 28.82
CA LYS A 105 11.41 5.08 29.06
C LYS A 105 11.38 6.31 29.95
N ARG A 106 10.24 6.99 30.08
CA ARG A 106 10.09 8.07 31.06
C ARG A 106 10.15 7.55 32.51
N ALA A 107 10.01 6.24 32.71
CA ALA A 107 10.16 5.56 34.00
C ALA A 107 11.63 5.22 34.38
N GLU A 108 12.62 5.41 33.49
CA GLU A 108 14.01 4.97 33.73
C GLU A 108 15.04 6.09 33.97
N LEU A 109 14.61 7.34 34.17
CA LEU A 109 15.54 8.46 34.42
C LEU A 109 15.34 9.07 35.81
N SER A 110 16.10 8.59 36.80
CA SER A 110 16.89 9.34 37.83
C SER A 110 17.35 8.39 38.97
N PRO A 111 18.37 8.72 39.80
CA PRO A 111 19.78 8.41 39.55
C PRO A 111 20.44 7.56 40.67
N ASN A 112 21.67 7.14 40.38
CA ASN A 112 22.62 6.36 41.19
C ASN A 112 22.55 6.58 42.72
N GLU A 113 22.58 5.46 43.45
CA GLU A 113 22.74 5.37 44.89
C GLU A 113 24.20 5.62 45.30
N ASP A 114 24.43 6.63 46.13
CA ASP A 114 25.56 6.70 47.06
C ASP A 114 25.02 6.51 48.49
N GLU A 115 25.70 5.66 49.25
CA GLU A 115 25.43 5.28 50.64
C GLU A 115 25.39 6.47 51.62
N SER A 116 24.31 6.62 52.39
CA SER A 116 24.37 7.02 53.81
C SER A 116 23.01 6.90 54.49
N SER A 117 23.04 6.36 55.71
CA SER A 117 21.93 6.08 56.62
C SER A 117 21.16 7.33 57.06
N SER A 118 19.82 7.31 56.99
CA SER A 118 18.91 7.74 58.07
C SER A 118 17.43 7.52 57.68
N GLU A 119 16.64 7.10 58.68
CA GLU A 119 15.23 6.71 58.57
C GLU A 119 14.33 7.75 57.89
N VAL A 120 13.70 7.40 56.77
CA VAL A 120 12.57 8.15 56.20
C VAL A 120 11.50 7.20 55.63
N ASN A 121 10.32 7.31 56.24
CA ASN A 121 8.99 6.80 55.88
C ASN A 121 8.82 6.14 54.48
N VAL A 122 8.64 4.82 54.46
CA VAL A 122 8.35 4.01 53.26
C VAL A 122 6.95 4.38 52.73
N ARG A 123 6.88 5.32 51.79
CA ARG A 123 5.75 5.43 50.87
C ARG A 123 5.97 4.42 49.74
N LEU A 124 5.12 3.41 49.72
CA LEU A 124 4.95 2.41 48.68
C LEU A 124 4.96 3.09 47.30
N TYR A 125 6.01 2.86 46.51
CA TYR A 125 6.06 3.30 45.11
C TYR A 125 4.93 2.58 44.36
N GLY A 126 3.82 3.30 44.14
CA GLY A 126 2.70 2.81 43.37
C GLY A 126 3.14 2.54 41.94
N VAL A 127 3.12 1.28 41.54
CA VAL A 127 3.27 0.87 40.14
C VAL A 127 2.24 1.66 39.32
N ASP A 128 2.70 2.39 38.30
CA ASP A 128 1.79 3.11 37.41
C ASP A 128 0.83 2.10 36.76
N SER A 129 -0.43 2.17 37.21
CA SER A 129 -1.45 1.17 36.91
C SER A 129 -1.87 1.19 35.43
N CYS A 130 -1.42 2.18 34.66
CA CYS A 130 -1.63 2.28 33.22
C CYS A 130 -0.55 1.61 32.37
N MET A 131 0.58 1.16 32.93
CA MET A 131 1.73 0.65 32.16
C MET A 131 1.40 -0.58 31.29
N ASN A 132 0.53 -1.47 31.77
CA ASN A 132 0.11 -2.68 31.04
C ASN A 132 -1.39 -2.65 30.66
N PHE A 133 -2.06 -1.50 30.80
CA PHE A 133 -3.48 -1.38 30.53
C PHE A 133 -3.74 -0.79 29.15
N GLN A 134 -4.18 -1.61 28.21
CA GLN A 134 -4.42 -1.21 26.82
C GLN A 134 -5.83 -0.70 26.61
N CYS A 135 -5.93 0.48 26.00
CA CYS A 135 -7.19 1.11 25.64
C CYS A 135 -7.46 0.96 24.13
N LYS A 136 -8.74 1.03 23.75
CA LYS A 136 -9.15 1.07 22.34
C LYS A 136 -8.61 2.33 21.66
N LYS A 137 -8.48 2.30 20.32
CA LYS A 137 -8.04 3.47 19.54
C LYS A 137 -8.85 4.72 19.88
N GLY A 138 -8.17 5.86 20.00
CA GLY A 138 -8.77 7.14 20.39
C GLY A 138 -8.96 7.33 21.89
N HIS A 139 -8.59 6.35 22.71
CA HIS A 139 -8.58 6.44 24.16
C HIS A 139 -7.16 6.40 24.73
N MET A 140 -7.01 6.92 25.93
CA MET A 140 -5.80 6.86 26.73
C MET A 140 -6.12 6.38 28.14
N CYS A 141 -5.22 5.62 28.75
CA CYS A 141 -5.37 5.18 30.13
C CYS A 141 -5.13 6.34 31.10
N LYS A 142 -6.00 6.46 32.12
CA LYS A 142 -5.77 7.29 33.30
C LYS A 142 -6.09 6.47 34.55
N ALA A 143 -5.32 6.65 35.62
CA ALA A 143 -5.67 6.10 36.92
C ALA A 143 -6.71 7.00 37.61
N ASP A 144 -7.68 6.40 38.28
CA ASP A 144 -8.61 7.13 39.16
C ASP A 144 -7.95 7.47 40.51
N GLN A 145 -8.71 8.09 41.41
CA GLN A 145 -8.23 8.50 42.74
C GLN A 145 -7.80 7.30 43.62
N GLN A 146 -8.23 6.08 43.27
CA GLN A 146 -7.90 4.84 43.98
C GLN A 146 -6.75 4.08 43.29
N GLY A 147 -6.16 4.66 42.25
CA GLY A 147 -5.10 4.03 41.45
C GLY A 147 -5.62 3.03 40.42
N LYS A 148 -6.93 2.88 40.21
CA LYS A 148 -7.48 1.92 39.25
C LYS A 148 -7.46 2.51 37.83
N PRO A 149 -6.93 1.78 36.82
CA PRO A 149 -6.84 2.27 35.46
C PRO A 149 -8.22 2.25 34.77
N HIS A 150 -8.51 3.31 34.02
CA HIS A 150 -9.69 3.41 33.15
C HIS A 150 -9.34 4.12 31.84
N CYS A 151 -10.04 3.79 30.76
CA CYS A 151 -9.86 4.43 29.46
C CYS A 151 -10.73 5.68 29.36
N VAL A 152 -10.12 6.81 28.99
CA VAL A 152 -10.80 8.05 28.66
C VAL A 152 -10.47 8.47 27.24
N CYS A 153 -11.34 9.25 26.60
CA CYS A 153 -11.03 9.78 25.28
C CYS A 153 -9.75 10.61 25.29
N GLN A 154 -8.90 10.35 24.30
CA GLN A 154 -7.68 11.10 24.08
C GLN A 154 -8.02 12.53 23.64
N ASP A 155 -7.24 13.50 24.12
CA ASP A 155 -7.31 14.86 23.62
C ASP A 155 -6.50 14.98 22.31
N PRO A 156 -7.04 15.53 21.22
CA PRO A 156 -6.28 15.77 19.99
C PRO A 156 -4.96 16.53 20.21
N VAL A 157 -4.85 17.37 21.25
CA VAL A 157 -3.61 18.09 21.57
C VAL A 157 -2.49 17.16 22.08
N THR A 158 -2.83 16.00 22.64
CA THR A 158 -1.84 14.99 23.08
C THR A 158 -1.39 14.08 21.95
N CYS A 159 -1.94 14.23 20.74
CA CYS A 159 -1.48 13.49 19.58
C CYS A 159 -0.06 13.92 19.17
N PRO A 160 0.73 13.02 18.56
CA PRO A 160 2.11 13.33 18.18
C PRO A 160 2.17 14.38 17.05
N PRO A 161 3.26 15.19 16.94
CA PRO A 161 3.37 16.25 15.93
C PRO A 161 3.33 15.73 14.47
N THR A 162 2.30 16.06 13.70
CA THR A 162 2.03 15.41 12.40
C THR A 162 2.76 16.04 11.21
N LYS A 163 3.17 15.21 10.25
CA LYS A 163 3.61 15.58 8.90
C LYS A 163 2.44 15.46 7.92
N VAL A 164 2.57 16.06 6.73
CA VAL A 164 1.54 15.97 5.67
C VAL A 164 1.25 14.52 5.25
N LEU A 165 2.26 13.65 5.27
CA LEU A 165 2.07 12.24 4.96
C LEU A 165 1.20 11.54 6.01
N ASP A 166 1.22 11.97 7.27
CA ASP A 166 0.48 11.33 8.35
C ASP A 166 -1.04 11.60 8.26
N GLN A 167 -1.47 12.50 7.38
CA GLN A 167 -2.89 12.85 7.21
C GLN A 167 -3.74 11.63 6.86
N VAL A 168 -5.01 11.67 7.23
CA VAL A 168 -5.99 10.63 6.90
C VAL A 168 -7.32 11.23 6.49
N CYS A 169 -8.09 10.50 5.69
CA CYS A 169 -9.45 10.85 5.34
C CYS A 169 -10.44 10.01 6.16
N GLY A 170 -11.43 10.66 6.77
CA GLY A 170 -12.56 9.99 7.41
C GLY A 170 -13.69 9.69 6.43
N THR A 171 -14.57 8.76 6.80
CA THR A 171 -15.81 8.44 6.05
C THR A 171 -16.80 9.61 5.96
N ASP A 172 -16.58 10.67 6.74
CA ASP A 172 -17.28 11.95 6.65
C ASP A 172 -16.66 12.91 5.62
N ASN A 173 -15.72 12.42 4.81
CA ASN A 173 -14.97 13.16 3.80
C ASN A 173 -14.18 14.36 4.37
N GLN A 174 -13.81 14.28 5.66
CA GLN A 174 -12.94 15.27 6.31
C GLN A 174 -11.52 14.74 6.44
N THR A 175 -10.55 15.64 6.19
CA THR A 175 -9.12 15.34 6.38
C THR A 175 -8.71 15.64 7.81
N TYR A 176 -8.19 14.63 8.49
CA TYR A 176 -7.61 14.72 9.82
C TYR A 176 -6.08 14.81 9.74
N ALA A 177 -5.48 15.48 10.71
CA ALA A 177 -4.02 15.67 10.76
C ALA A 177 -3.25 14.35 10.90
N SER A 178 -3.83 13.37 11.60
CA SER A 178 -3.39 11.98 11.59
C SER A 178 -4.48 11.01 12.05
N SER A 179 -4.19 9.71 11.95
CA SER A 179 -5.02 8.63 12.53
C SER A 179 -5.38 8.89 14.00
N CYS A 180 -4.41 9.33 14.82
CA CYS A 180 -4.63 9.73 16.22
C CYS A 180 -5.72 10.80 16.35
N HIS A 181 -5.67 11.85 15.52
CA HIS A 181 -6.65 12.94 15.56
C HIS A 181 -8.04 12.47 15.14
N LEU A 182 -8.14 11.58 14.14
CA LEU A 182 -9.40 10.98 13.72
C LEU A 182 -10.02 10.14 14.84
N PHE A 183 -9.25 9.24 15.45
CA PHE A 183 -9.76 8.37 16.50
C PHE A 183 -10.09 9.13 17.80
N ALA A 184 -9.31 10.16 18.16
CA ALA A 184 -9.66 11.06 19.26
C ALA A 184 -10.98 11.80 19.01
N ALA A 185 -11.20 12.28 17.78
CA ALA A 185 -12.46 12.90 17.38
C ALA A 185 -13.64 11.90 17.40
N LYS A 186 -13.43 10.68 16.89
CA LYS A 186 -14.41 9.58 16.95
C LYS A 186 -14.80 9.26 18.39
N CYS A 187 -13.83 9.15 19.30
CA CYS A 187 -14.07 8.87 20.72
C CYS A 187 -14.99 9.92 21.37
N ARG A 188 -14.73 11.21 21.11
CA ARG A 188 -15.57 12.31 21.63
C ARG A 188 -17.02 12.29 21.11
N LEU A 189 -17.27 11.55 20.02
CA LEU A 189 -18.58 11.37 19.41
C LEU A 189 -19.21 10.01 19.76
N GLU A 190 -18.63 9.25 20.68
CA GLU A 190 -19.18 7.96 21.11
C GLU A 190 -20.61 8.09 21.65
N GLY A 191 -21.42 7.07 21.39
CA GLY A 191 -22.86 7.09 21.69
C GLY A 191 -23.70 7.92 20.70
N THR A 192 -23.09 8.67 19.79
CA THR A 192 -23.81 9.41 18.74
C THR A 192 -23.83 8.64 17.42
N LYS A 193 -24.88 8.83 16.62
CA LYS A 193 -24.93 8.28 15.25
C LYS A 193 -23.73 8.71 14.40
N LYS A 194 -23.24 9.95 14.56
CA LYS A 194 -22.07 10.44 13.82
C LYS A 194 -20.79 9.69 14.20
N GLY A 195 -20.55 9.46 15.50
CA GLY A 195 -19.38 8.70 15.96
C GLY A 195 -19.39 7.24 15.52
N HIS A 196 -20.57 6.61 15.45
CA HIS A 196 -20.71 5.26 14.90
C HIS A 196 -20.34 5.17 13.41
N HIS A 197 -20.67 6.18 12.61
CA HIS A 197 -20.38 6.19 11.16
C HIS A 197 -18.97 6.71 10.82
N LEU A 198 -18.34 7.49 11.71
CA LEU A 198 -17.01 8.01 11.50
C LEU A 198 -15.96 6.90 11.61
N GLN A 199 -15.32 6.54 10.51
CA GLN A 199 -14.27 5.53 10.43
C GLN A 199 -13.11 6.09 9.61
N LEU A 200 -11.94 5.47 9.74
CA LEU A 200 -10.84 5.73 8.82
C LEU A 200 -11.23 5.17 7.44
N ASP A 201 -11.20 6.02 6.41
CA ASP A 201 -11.49 5.59 5.04
C ASP A 201 -10.20 5.20 4.32
N TYR A 202 -9.24 6.12 4.22
CA TYR A 202 -7.92 5.89 3.63
C TYR A 202 -6.86 6.83 4.19
N PHE A 203 -5.60 6.43 4.02
CA PHE A 203 -4.44 7.25 4.37
C PHE A 203 -4.19 8.34 3.32
N GLY A 204 -3.77 9.51 3.80
CA GLY A 204 -3.64 10.74 3.03
C GLY A 204 -4.84 11.69 3.19
N ALA A 205 -4.70 12.91 2.67
CA ALA A 205 -5.79 13.87 2.63
C ALA A 205 -6.94 13.40 1.72
N CYS A 206 -8.15 13.87 2.00
CA CYS A 206 -9.32 13.50 1.22
C CYS A 206 -9.18 13.92 -0.26
N LYS A 207 -9.53 12.99 -1.14
CA LYS A 207 -9.52 13.11 -2.60
C LYS A 207 -10.93 12.84 -3.16
N SER A 208 -11.18 13.33 -4.38
CA SER A 208 -12.37 12.94 -5.13
C SER A 208 -12.21 11.48 -5.59
N ILE A 209 -13.11 10.61 -5.16
CA ILE A 209 -13.15 9.20 -5.56
C ILE A 209 -14.19 9.06 -6.68
N PRO A 210 -13.81 8.56 -7.87
CA PRO A 210 -14.77 8.32 -8.95
C PRO A 210 -15.72 7.16 -8.59
N THR A 211 -16.91 7.16 -9.19
CA THR A 211 -17.86 6.06 -9.02
C THR A 211 -17.33 4.78 -9.65
N CYS A 212 -17.41 3.66 -8.94
CA CYS A 212 -17.11 2.34 -9.50
C CYS A 212 -18.30 1.80 -10.29
N THR A 213 -18.08 1.49 -11.56
CA THR A 213 -19.10 0.92 -12.45
C THR A 213 -19.32 -0.57 -12.20
N ASP A 214 -20.46 -1.10 -12.65
CA ASP A 214 -20.81 -2.54 -12.50
C ASP A 214 -19.79 -3.45 -13.21
N PHE A 215 -19.31 -2.99 -14.37
CA PHE A 215 -18.25 -3.68 -15.09
C PHE A 215 -16.96 -3.72 -14.26
N GLU A 216 -16.58 -2.59 -13.68
CA GLU A 216 -15.35 -2.48 -12.89
C GLU A 216 -15.38 -3.34 -11.62
N VAL A 217 -16.46 -3.30 -10.84
CA VAL A 217 -16.58 -4.11 -9.61
C VAL A 217 -16.53 -5.61 -9.92
N THR A 218 -17.09 -6.04 -11.06
CA THR A 218 -17.01 -7.43 -11.52
C THR A 218 -15.57 -7.88 -11.82
N GLN A 219 -14.72 -6.97 -12.31
CA GLN A 219 -13.31 -7.26 -12.62
C GLN A 219 -12.39 -7.15 -11.41
N PHE A 220 -12.80 -6.36 -10.41
CA PHE A 220 -12.02 -6.05 -9.21
C PHE A 220 -11.42 -7.27 -8.52
N PRO A 221 -12.19 -8.32 -8.13
CA PRO A 221 -11.64 -9.45 -7.38
C PRO A 221 -10.56 -10.23 -8.16
N LEU A 222 -10.66 -10.27 -9.50
CA LEU A 222 -9.68 -10.94 -10.35
C LEU A 222 -8.33 -10.23 -10.30
N ARG A 223 -8.35 -8.91 -10.44
CA ARG A 223 -7.15 -8.07 -10.41
C ARG A 223 -6.55 -8.01 -9.01
N MET A 224 -7.41 -7.92 -8.00
CA MET A 224 -6.99 -7.87 -6.61
C MET A 224 -6.26 -9.15 -6.20
N ARG A 225 -6.77 -10.33 -6.54
CA ARG A 225 -6.06 -11.60 -6.23
C ARG A 225 -4.70 -11.73 -6.89
N ASP A 226 -4.61 -11.36 -8.18
CA ASP A 226 -3.31 -11.37 -8.87
C ASP A 226 -2.34 -10.39 -8.23
N TRP A 227 -2.83 -9.19 -7.87
CA TRP A 227 -2.06 -8.21 -7.12
C TRP A 227 -1.58 -8.75 -5.77
N LEU A 228 -2.45 -9.35 -4.95
CA LEU A 228 -2.08 -9.95 -3.65
C LEU A 228 -1.00 -11.03 -3.79
N LYS A 229 -1.16 -11.94 -4.75
CA LYS A 229 -0.15 -12.95 -5.06
C LYS A 229 1.20 -12.30 -5.41
N ASN A 230 1.21 -11.27 -6.26
CA ASN A 230 2.43 -10.62 -6.70
C ASN A 230 3.10 -9.78 -5.61
N ILE A 231 2.33 -9.11 -4.74
CA ILE A 231 2.86 -8.46 -3.53
C ILE A 231 3.61 -9.47 -2.66
N LEU A 232 3.00 -10.64 -2.44
CA LEU A 232 3.62 -11.69 -1.65
C LEU A 232 4.91 -12.26 -2.28
N MET A 233 4.97 -12.34 -3.61
CA MET A 233 6.21 -12.70 -4.33
C MET A 233 7.32 -11.65 -4.10
N GLN A 234 6.98 -10.36 -4.20
CA GLN A 234 7.95 -9.28 -3.98
C GLN A 234 8.51 -9.29 -2.56
N LEU A 235 7.66 -9.55 -1.55
CA LEU A 235 8.10 -9.68 -0.15
C LEU A 235 9.02 -10.89 0.06
N TYR A 236 8.88 -11.95 -0.75
CA TYR A 236 9.70 -13.15 -0.67
C TYR A 236 11.08 -12.99 -1.33
N GLU A 237 11.18 -12.31 -2.47
CA GLU A 237 12.41 -12.16 -3.28
C GLU A 237 13.59 -11.49 -2.55
N SER A 238 13.41 -11.00 -1.33
CA SER A 238 14.48 -10.50 -0.43
C SER A 238 15.41 -9.48 -1.11
N ASN A 239 14.94 -8.25 -1.27
CA ASN A 239 15.84 -7.09 -1.30
C ASN A 239 16.39 -6.88 0.14
N PRO A 240 17.63 -6.43 0.38
CA PRO A 240 18.12 -6.04 1.72
C PRO A 240 17.17 -5.14 2.53
N GLU A 241 16.25 -4.40 1.90
CA GLU A 241 15.20 -3.62 2.58
C GLU A 241 14.02 -4.44 3.12
N HIS A 242 13.84 -5.69 2.66
CA HIS A 242 12.70 -6.58 2.98
C HIS A 242 13.06 -7.77 3.90
N ALA A 243 14.26 -7.75 4.51
CA ALA A 243 14.67 -8.78 5.46
C ALA A 243 13.73 -8.80 6.68
N GLY A 244 13.15 -9.96 7.00
CA GLY A 244 12.37 -10.18 8.22
C GLY A 244 10.87 -9.87 8.18
N TYR A 245 10.27 -9.64 7.00
CA TYR A 245 8.82 -9.31 6.91
C TYR A 245 7.98 -10.57 6.97
N LEU A 246 8.35 -11.54 6.14
CA LEU A 246 7.79 -12.88 6.20
C LEU A 246 8.56 -13.70 7.24
N ASN A 247 7.82 -14.24 8.21
CA ASN A 247 8.35 -15.22 9.16
C ASN A 247 8.69 -16.55 8.44
N GLU A 248 9.36 -17.46 9.13
CA GLU A 248 9.84 -18.71 8.52
C GLU A 248 8.69 -19.57 7.96
N LYS A 249 7.58 -19.67 8.69
CA LYS A 249 6.40 -20.44 8.27
C LYS A 249 5.76 -19.82 7.03
N GLN A 250 5.63 -18.50 7.00
CA GLN A 250 5.13 -17.74 5.85
C GLN A 250 6.05 -17.94 4.64
N ARG A 251 7.37 -17.75 4.79
CA ARG A 251 8.35 -17.97 3.71
C ARG A 251 8.28 -19.38 3.14
N ASN A 252 8.06 -20.41 3.96
CA ASN A 252 7.93 -21.79 3.50
C ASN A 252 6.69 -22.01 2.62
N LYS A 253 5.56 -21.36 2.93
CA LYS A 253 4.37 -21.37 2.05
C LYS A 253 4.64 -20.62 0.76
N VAL A 254 5.19 -19.41 0.85
CA VAL A 254 5.45 -18.55 -0.32
C VAL A 254 6.49 -19.17 -1.26
N LYS A 255 7.52 -19.84 -0.72
CA LYS A 255 8.54 -20.56 -1.50
C LYS A 255 7.93 -21.57 -2.46
N LYS A 256 6.89 -22.30 -2.04
CA LYS A 256 6.20 -23.29 -2.89
C LYS A 256 5.54 -22.62 -4.10
N ILE A 257 4.93 -21.46 -3.90
CA ILE A 257 4.31 -20.67 -4.98
C ILE A 257 5.40 -20.06 -5.87
N TYR A 258 6.45 -19.49 -5.27
CA TYR A 258 7.51 -18.78 -5.96
C TYR A 258 8.26 -19.66 -6.97
N LEU A 259 8.58 -20.89 -6.56
CA LEU A 259 9.34 -21.87 -7.35
C LEU A 259 8.49 -22.63 -8.38
N ASP A 260 7.17 -22.49 -8.38
CA ASP A 260 6.33 -23.19 -9.35
C ASP A 260 6.43 -22.54 -10.74
N GLU A 261 6.87 -23.31 -11.74
CA GLU A 261 7.06 -22.87 -13.12
C GLU A 261 5.76 -22.45 -13.81
N LYS A 262 4.61 -22.93 -13.33
CA LYS A 262 3.28 -22.58 -13.88
C LYS A 262 2.75 -21.26 -13.34
N ARG A 263 3.45 -20.63 -12.40
CA ARG A 263 3.07 -19.35 -11.82
C ARG A 263 3.03 -18.27 -12.90
N LEU A 264 1.88 -17.61 -13.01
CA LEU A 264 1.76 -16.41 -13.83
C LEU A 264 2.55 -15.26 -13.19
N LEU A 265 3.59 -14.78 -13.88
CA LEU A 265 4.42 -13.65 -13.48
C LEU A 265 3.64 -12.33 -13.49
N ALA A 266 4.10 -11.34 -12.73
CA ALA A 266 3.49 -10.02 -12.69
C ALA A 266 3.46 -9.34 -14.07
N GLY A 267 2.35 -8.69 -14.41
CA GLY A 267 2.17 -8.01 -15.69
C GLY A 267 0.75 -7.47 -15.86
N ASP A 268 0.53 -6.69 -16.92
CA ASP A 268 -0.81 -6.26 -17.31
C ASP A 268 -1.51 -7.38 -18.10
N HIS A 269 -2.29 -8.18 -17.39
CA HIS A 269 -2.95 -9.37 -17.94
C HIS A 269 -4.39 -9.07 -18.32
N SER A 270 -4.85 -9.72 -19.41
CA SER A 270 -6.26 -9.71 -19.75
C SER A 270 -7.10 -10.46 -18.72
N ILE A 271 -8.36 -10.06 -18.59
CA ILE A 271 -9.33 -10.70 -17.69
C ILE A 271 -9.44 -12.21 -17.96
N ASP A 272 -9.51 -12.61 -19.24
CA ASP A 272 -9.61 -14.03 -19.62
C ASP A 272 -8.37 -14.84 -19.22
N LEU A 273 -7.19 -14.20 -19.19
CA LEU A 273 -5.99 -14.86 -18.71
C LEU A 273 -6.05 -15.04 -17.19
N LEU A 274 -6.41 -14.01 -16.44
CA LEU A 274 -6.56 -14.08 -14.97
C LEU A 274 -7.59 -15.11 -14.54
N LEU A 275 -8.73 -15.20 -15.24
CA LEU A 275 -9.76 -16.22 -14.99
C LEU A 275 -9.25 -17.64 -15.23
N ARG A 276 -8.54 -17.87 -16.35
CA ARG A 276 -7.99 -19.19 -16.67
C ARG A 276 -6.87 -19.58 -15.72
N ASP A 277 -6.02 -18.64 -15.35
CA ASP A 277 -4.94 -18.87 -14.40
C ASP A 277 -5.50 -19.23 -13.02
N PHE A 278 -6.47 -18.47 -12.51
CA PHE A 278 -7.12 -18.79 -11.23
C PHE A 278 -7.75 -20.19 -11.24
N LYS A 279 -8.40 -20.60 -12.34
CA LYS A 279 -8.98 -21.95 -12.45
C LYS A 279 -7.92 -23.05 -12.47
N LYS A 280 -6.81 -22.85 -13.19
CA LYS A 280 -5.77 -23.89 -13.36
C LYS A 280 -4.78 -23.96 -12.20
N ASN A 281 -4.47 -22.81 -11.62
CA ASN A 281 -3.44 -22.62 -10.59
C ASN A 281 -4.06 -22.15 -9.26
N TYR A 282 -5.32 -22.52 -9.01
CA TYR A 282 -6.14 -22.12 -7.85
C TYR A 282 -5.39 -22.14 -6.51
N HIS A 283 -4.65 -23.23 -6.24
CA HIS A 283 -3.90 -23.42 -4.99
C HIS A 283 -2.85 -22.31 -4.71
N MET A 284 -2.36 -21.61 -5.74
CA MET A 284 -1.42 -20.50 -5.60
C MET A 284 -2.07 -19.22 -5.05
N TYR A 285 -3.41 -19.14 -5.08
CA TYR A 285 -4.18 -17.97 -4.65
C TYR A 285 -4.77 -18.10 -3.25
N VAL A 286 -4.93 -19.33 -2.74
CA VAL A 286 -5.51 -19.58 -1.41
C VAL A 286 -4.70 -18.87 -0.33
N TYR A 287 -3.39 -19.11 -0.28
CA TYR A 287 -2.55 -18.54 0.78
C TYR A 287 -2.40 -17.00 0.71
N PRO A 288 -2.14 -16.37 -0.46
CA PRO A 288 -2.11 -14.91 -0.55
C PRO A 288 -3.39 -14.21 -0.06
N VAL A 289 -4.56 -14.81 -0.32
CA VAL A 289 -5.84 -14.26 0.15
C VAL A 289 -5.95 -14.33 1.68
N HIS A 290 -5.57 -15.46 2.30
CA HIS A 290 -5.56 -15.61 3.76
C HIS A 290 -4.52 -14.71 4.44
N TRP A 291 -3.30 -14.68 3.89
CA TRP A 291 -2.23 -13.85 4.40
C TRP A 291 -2.66 -12.37 4.43
N GLN A 292 -3.27 -11.86 3.35
CA GLN A 292 -3.73 -10.49 3.32
C GLN A 292 -4.80 -10.19 4.38
N PHE A 293 -5.72 -11.12 4.62
CA PHE A 293 -6.71 -10.97 5.70
C PHE A 293 -6.02 -10.79 7.06
N SER A 294 -5.06 -11.67 7.36
CA SER A 294 -4.28 -11.63 8.60
C SER A 294 -3.43 -10.37 8.75
N GLU A 295 -2.98 -9.76 7.64
CA GLU A 295 -2.22 -8.50 7.68
C GLU A 295 -3.11 -7.28 7.99
N LEU A 296 -4.40 -7.35 7.67
CA LEU A 296 -5.36 -6.27 7.89
C LEU A 296 -6.03 -6.36 9.27
N ASP A 297 -6.32 -7.59 9.73
CA ASP A 297 -6.91 -7.91 11.03
C ASP A 297 -5.89 -7.64 12.14
N LYS A 298 -5.90 -6.43 12.69
CA LYS A 298 -4.88 -5.97 13.67
C LYS A 298 -5.50 -5.15 14.81
N HIS A 299 -6.69 -4.60 14.64
CA HIS A 299 -7.19 -3.52 15.51
C HIS A 299 -8.67 -3.68 15.91
N PRO A 300 -9.00 -4.68 16.74
CA PRO A 300 -8.11 -5.71 17.29
C PRO A 300 -7.96 -6.91 16.35
N MET A 301 -7.08 -7.85 16.68
CA MET A 301 -7.03 -9.16 15.99
C MET A 301 -8.22 -10.01 16.44
N ASP A 302 -9.38 -9.82 15.81
CA ASP A 302 -10.64 -10.49 16.19
C ASP A 302 -11.26 -11.31 15.05
N ARG A 303 -10.51 -11.51 13.95
CA ARG A 303 -10.89 -12.30 12.77
C ARG A 303 -12.04 -11.68 11.99
N VAL A 304 -12.15 -10.37 12.08
CA VAL A 304 -13.20 -9.60 11.44
C VAL A 304 -12.58 -8.28 10.95
N LEU A 305 -12.78 -7.93 9.69
CA LEU A 305 -12.25 -6.68 9.15
C LEU A 305 -13.29 -5.57 9.24
N THR A 306 -12.94 -4.50 9.95
CA THR A 306 -13.70 -3.25 9.95
C THR A 306 -13.38 -2.41 8.72
N HIS A 307 -14.24 -1.42 8.41
CA HIS A 307 -13.96 -0.43 7.36
C HIS A 307 -12.61 0.28 7.53
N SER A 308 -12.19 0.51 8.79
CA SER A 308 -10.92 1.17 9.11
C SER A 308 -9.73 0.27 8.83
N GLU A 309 -9.86 -1.04 9.02
CA GLU A 309 -8.81 -2.02 8.71
C GLU A 309 -8.66 -2.27 7.23
N LEU A 310 -9.70 -2.04 6.43
CA LEU A 310 -9.63 -2.06 4.97
C LEU A 310 -8.95 -0.82 4.36
N ALA A 311 -8.68 0.22 5.15
CA ALA A 311 -8.06 1.47 4.68
C ALA A 311 -6.74 1.31 3.91
N PRO A 312 -5.82 0.38 4.26
CA PRO A 312 -4.60 0.13 3.47
C PRO A 312 -4.89 -0.28 2.03
N LEU A 313 -6.01 -0.96 1.78
CA LEU A 313 -6.39 -1.37 0.43
C LEU A 313 -6.84 -0.16 -0.41
N ARG A 314 -7.38 0.90 0.19
CA ARG A 314 -7.82 2.11 -0.53
C ARG A 314 -6.67 3.05 -0.94
N ALA A 315 -5.43 2.62 -0.74
CA ALA A 315 -4.26 3.35 -1.20
C ALA A 315 -4.24 3.44 -2.74
N SER A 316 -3.77 4.58 -3.26
CA SER A 316 -3.81 4.90 -4.71
C SER A 316 -2.99 3.96 -5.63
N LEU A 317 -2.29 2.99 -5.06
CA LEU A 317 -1.47 2.00 -5.78
C LEU A 317 -2.19 0.65 -5.94
N VAL A 318 -3.30 0.46 -5.23
CA VAL A 318 -4.12 -0.74 -5.37
C VAL A 318 -4.92 -0.65 -6.66
N PRO A 319 -4.98 -1.72 -7.47
CA PRO A 319 -5.73 -1.69 -8.72
C PRO A 319 -7.20 -1.36 -8.46
N MET A 320 -7.71 -0.34 -9.16
CA MET A 320 -9.12 0.05 -9.10
C MET A 320 -9.58 0.35 -7.67
N GLU A 321 -8.79 1.14 -6.93
CA GLU A 321 -9.02 1.39 -5.51
C GLU A 321 -10.38 2.04 -5.22
N HIS A 322 -10.92 2.77 -6.21
CA HIS A 322 -12.26 3.38 -6.14
C HIS A 322 -13.40 2.35 -6.05
N CYS A 323 -13.14 1.09 -6.37
CA CYS A 323 -14.12 0.00 -6.29
C CYS A 323 -14.13 -0.71 -4.94
N ILE A 324 -13.18 -0.45 -4.05
CA ILE A 324 -12.99 -1.24 -2.83
C ILE A 324 -14.19 -1.16 -1.90
N THR A 325 -14.69 0.05 -1.61
CA THR A 325 -15.83 0.22 -0.72
C THR A 325 -17.07 -0.48 -1.27
N ARG A 326 -17.39 -0.27 -2.55
CA ARG A 326 -18.50 -0.93 -3.22
C ARG A 326 -18.35 -2.46 -3.23
N PHE A 327 -17.15 -2.96 -3.55
CA PHE A 327 -16.88 -4.39 -3.57
C PHE A 327 -17.12 -5.03 -2.20
N PHE A 328 -16.57 -4.45 -1.13
CA PHE A 328 -16.76 -5.02 0.21
C PHE A 328 -18.17 -4.83 0.76
N GLU A 329 -18.92 -3.82 0.33
CA GLU A 329 -20.37 -3.74 0.59
C GLU A 329 -21.14 -4.89 -0.08
N GLU A 330 -20.72 -5.35 -1.27
CA GLU A 330 -21.28 -6.53 -1.93
C GLU A 330 -20.80 -7.85 -1.27
N CYS A 331 -19.66 -7.80 -0.56
CA CYS A 331 -19.11 -8.91 0.23
C CYS A 331 -19.71 -9.04 1.64
N ASP A 332 -20.55 -8.10 2.06
CA ASP A 332 -21.20 -8.06 3.36
C ASP A 332 -22.71 -8.38 3.20
N PRO A 333 -23.09 -9.66 3.04
CA PRO A 333 -24.48 -10.05 2.81
C PRO A 333 -25.37 -9.83 4.04
N ASN A 334 -24.81 -9.92 5.25
CA ASN A 334 -25.54 -9.74 6.50
C ASN A 334 -25.70 -8.24 6.88
N LYS A 335 -24.95 -7.36 6.19
CA LYS A 335 -24.95 -5.90 6.33
C LYS A 335 -24.56 -5.41 7.72
N ASP A 336 -23.71 -6.15 8.40
CA ASP A 336 -23.22 -5.79 9.73
C ASP A 336 -22.03 -4.81 9.69
N LYS A 337 -21.56 -4.45 8.49
CA LYS A 337 -20.43 -3.56 8.17
C LYS A 337 -19.05 -4.13 8.54
N HIS A 338 -18.99 -5.44 8.71
CA HIS A 338 -17.78 -6.17 9.00
C HIS A 338 -17.59 -7.27 7.97
N ILE A 339 -16.33 -7.63 7.69
CA ILE A 339 -16.00 -8.72 6.76
C ILE A 339 -15.31 -9.82 7.53
N THR A 340 -16.02 -10.93 7.74
CA THR A 340 -15.45 -12.14 8.34
C THR A 340 -14.47 -12.83 7.39
N LEU A 341 -13.63 -13.73 7.90
CA LEU A 341 -12.73 -14.54 7.07
C LEU A 341 -13.48 -15.31 5.97
N LYS A 342 -14.68 -15.81 6.26
CA LYS A 342 -15.51 -16.55 5.31
C LYS A 342 -16.00 -15.67 4.17
N GLU A 343 -16.56 -14.51 4.49
CA GLU A 343 -17.01 -13.51 3.51
C GLU A 343 -15.85 -13.05 2.64
N TRP A 344 -14.70 -12.74 3.25
CA TRP A 344 -13.47 -12.39 2.54
C TRP A 344 -13.04 -13.47 1.55
N GLY A 345 -12.95 -14.73 2.00
CA GLY A 345 -12.56 -15.86 1.17
C GLY A 345 -13.51 -16.07 -0.01
N HIS A 346 -14.82 -16.06 0.26
CA HIS A 346 -15.85 -16.20 -0.77
C HIS A 346 -15.81 -15.07 -1.80
N CYS A 347 -15.59 -13.83 -1.37
CA CYS A 347 -15.53 -12.71 -2.29
C CYS A 347 -14.34 -12.77 -3.26
N PHE A 348 -13.27 -13.43 -2.84
CA PHE A 348 -12.14 -13.75 -3.72
C PHE A 348 -12.30 -15.11 -4.44
N GLY A 349 -13.42 -15.80 -4.26
CA GLY A 349 -13.71 -17.08 -4.92
C GLY A 349 -12.90 -18.25 -4.39
N ILE A 350 -12.41 -18.15 -3.14
CA ILE A 350 -11.88 -19.29 -2.40
C ILE A 350 -13.06 -20.16 -1.97
N LYS A 351 -12.93 -21.47 -2.16
CA LYS A 351 -13.95 -22.45 -1.80
C LYS A 351 -14.02 -22.59 -0.28
N GLU A 352 -15.21 -22.88 0.25
CA GLU A 352 -15.46 -22.96 1.71
C GLU A 352 -14.50 -23.94 2.40
N GLU A 353 -14.21 -25.09 1.77
CA GLU A 353 -13.31 -26.10 2.32
C GLU A 353 -11.83 -25.68 2.39
N ASP A 354 -11.44 -24.65 1.63
CA ASP A 354 -10.08 -24.11 1.59
C ASP A 354 -9.93 -22.81 2.42
N ILE A 355 -11.01 -22.34 3.06
CA ILE A 355 -10.98 -21.21 4.00
C ILE A 355 -10.56 -21.76 5.37
N ASP A 356 -9.29 -21.55 5.73
CA ASP A 356 -8.64 -22.18 6.87
C ASP A 356 -7.93 -21.16 7.77
N GLU A 357 -8.40 -21.05 9.01
CA GLU A 357 -7.80 -20.17 10.02
C GLU A 357 -6.36 -20.54 10.35
N ASN A 358 -5.94 -21.80 10.12
CA ASN A 358 -4.56 -22.23 10.32
C ASN A 358 -3.58 -21.61 9.31
N LEU A 359 -4.07 -20.81 8.36
CA LEU A 359 -3.27 -20.03 7.41
C LEU A 359 -3.04 -18.58 7.85
N LEU A 360 -3.61 -18.13 8.98
CA LEU A 360 -3.52 -16.76 9.50
C LEU A 360 -2.31 -16.53 10.43
N PHE A 361 -1.13 -16.97 10.02
CA PHE A 361 0.11 -16.90 10.81
C PHE A 361 1.22 -16.11 10.12
#